data_AF-A0A955J044-F1
#
_entry.id   AF-A0A955J044-F1
#
_cell.length_a   1.000
_cell.length_b   1.000
_cell.length_c   1.000
_cell.angle_alpha   90.00
_cell.angle_beta   90.00
_cell.angle_gamma   90.00
#
_symmetry.space_group_name_H-M   'P 1'
#
loop_
_entity.id
_entity.type
_entity.pdbx_description
1 polymer ?
#
loop_
_entity_poly.entity_id
_entity_poly.type
_entity_poly.pdbx_seq_one_letter_code
_entity_poly.pdbx_strand_id
1 'polypeptide(L)'
;MIEAMTMNPNRRPLPATRESITHKFTVGGHEGYLTVGLYPDGRPGEIFLKIAKEGSTVSGLCQAFCRAFSIAMQLGLTVDEAVMRFKGMNFEPMGMTSNPAIPHASSIPDYIARYLEHEFSVSPAPRG
;
A
#
# COMPACT_ATOMS: atom_id res chain seq x y z
N MET A 1 -34.58 -1.52 1.05
CA MET A 1 -34.18 -2.62 1.94
C MET A 1 -32.69 -2.79 1.74
N ILE A 2 -31.88 -2.27 2.65
CA ILE A 2 -30.42 -2.38 2.58
C ILE A 2 -30.11 -3.64 3.37
N GLU A 3 -29.73 -4.72 2.69
CA GLU A 3 -29.28 -5.94 3.37
C GLU A 3 -28.11 -5.56 4.27
N ALA A 4 -28.24 -5.91 5.56
CA ALA A 4 -27.16 -5.79 6.51
C ALA A 4 -26.01 -6.66 5.99
N MET A 5 -25.01 -6.00 5.40
CA MET A 5 -23.77 -6.58 4.92
C MET A 5 -23.21 -7.43 6.06
N THR A 6 -23.41 -8.74 5.96
CA THR A 6 -23.09 -9.70 7.02
C THR A 6 -21.63 -9.47 7.36
N MET A 7 -21.32 -9.07 8.60
CA MET A 7 -19.94 -8.86 9.03
C MET A 7 -19.19 -10.15 8.72
N ASN A 8 -18.32 -10.12 7.72
CA ASN A 8 -17.48 -11.25 7.40
C ASN A 8 -16.68 -11.54 8.68
N PRO A 9 -16.86 -12.70 9.34
CA PRO A 9 -16.33 -12.94 10.69
C PRO A 9 -14.79 -12.88 10.73
N ASN A 10 -14.15 -12.90 9.56
CA ASN A 10 -12.71 -12.83 9.39
C ASN A 10 -12.18 -11.42 9.06
N ARG A 11 -13.05 -10.41 8.85
CA ARG A 11 -12.58 -9.04 8.59
C ARG A 11 -12.25 -8.37 9.91
N ARG A 12 -11.00 -7.98 10.11
CA ARG A 12 -10.54 -7.19 11.26
C ARG A 12 -10.46 -5.71 10.87
N PRO A 13 -11.50 -4.88 11.15
CA PRO A 13 -11.41 -3.45 10.89
C PRO A 13 -10.35 -2.80 11.78
N LEU A 14 -9.82 -1.67 11.33
CA LEU A 14 -8.90 -0.85 12.13
C LEU A 14 -9.70 0.02 13.10
N PRO A 15 -9.11 0.40 14.25
CA PRO A 15 -9.74 1.31 15.21
C PRO A 15 -10.08 2.67 14.60
N ALA A 16 -11.08 3.37 15.15
CA ALA A 16 -11.49 4.69 14.66
C ALA A 16 -10.32 5.69 14.66
N THR A 17 -9.50 5.67 15.72
CA THR A 17 -8.25 6.43 15.83
C THR A 17 -7.07 5.48 15.78
N ARG A 18 -6.12 5.75 14.90
CA ARG A 18 -4.97 4.86 14.64
C ARG A 18 -3.75 5.68 14.22
N GLU A 19 -2.57 5.09 14.38
CA GLU A 19 -1.34 5.65 13.83
C GLU A 19 -1.29 5.45 12.31
N SER A 20 -0.64 6.38 11.62
CA SER A 20 -0.41 6.26 10.19
C SER A 20 0.94 6.84 9.80
N ILE A 21 1.56 6.25 8.80
CA ILE A 21 2.81 6.72 8.20
C ILE A 21 2.47 7.29 6.83
N THR A 22 2.87 8.53 6.55
CA THR A 22 2.72 9.12 5.22
C THR A 22 4.08 9.34 4.59
N HIS A 23 4.26 8.77 3.41
CA HIS A 23 5.48 8.86 2.63
C HIS A 23 5.22 9.55 1.30
N LYS A 24 6.01 10.60 1.03
CA LYS A 24 6.02 11.27 -0.26
C LYS A 24 7.00 10.55 -1.16
N PHE A 25 6.58 10.25 -2.39
CA PHE A 25 7.42 9.59 -3.37
C PHE A 25 7.23 10.18 -4.77
N THR A 26 8.14 9.83 -5.67
CA THR A 26 7.94 9.99 -7.12
C THR A 26 8.17 8.65 -7.80
N VAL A 27 7.48 8.37 -8.91
CA VAL A 27 7.79 7.24 -9.81
C VAL A 27 7.68 7.75 -11.24
N GLY A 28 8.76 7.67 -12.02
CA GLY A 28 8.73 8.11 -13.42
C GLY A 28 8.41 9.60 -13.59
N GLY A 29 8.74 10.44 -12.59
CA GLY A 29 8.40 11.86 -12.58
C GLY A 29 6.99 12.19 -12.06
N HIS A 30 6.16 11.18 -11.77
CA HIS A 30 4.84 11.37 -11.16
C HIS A 30 4.96 11.41 -9.63
N GLU A 31 4.49 12.49 -9.01
CA GLU A 31 4.53 12.66 -7.56
C GLU A 31 3.32 11.98 -6.89
N GLY A 32 3.57 11.26 -5.80
CA GLY A 32 2.55 10.57 -5.02
C GLY A 32 2.76 10.68 -3.53
N TYR A 33 1.68 10.48 -2.77
CA TYR A 33 1.67 10.35 -1.32
C TYR A 33 1.03 9.01 -0.98
N LEU A 34 1.81 8.14 -0.35
CA LEU A 34 1.34 6.87 0.20
C LEU A 34 1.11 7.06 1.70
N THR A 35 -0.10 6.81 2.17
CA THR A 35 -0.42 6.77 3.61
C THR A 35 -0.75 5.35 4.01
N VAL A 36 -0.08 4.83 5.03
CA VAL A 36 -0.27 3.48 5.58
C VAL A 36 -0.88 3.62 6.97
N GLY A 37 -2.09 3.11 7.16
CA GLY A 37 -2.74 3.05 8.48
C GLY A 37 -2.37 1.76 9.20
N LEU A 38 -2.03 1.87 10.50
CA LEU A 38 -1.51 0.76 11.29
C LEU A 38 -2.55 0.22 12.28
N TYR A 39 -2.46 -1.08 12.53
CA TYR A 39 -3.06 -1.69 13.71
C TYR A 39 -2.26 -1.30 14.98
N PRO A 40 -2.83 -1.45 16.19
CA PRO A 40 -2.12 -1.18 17.43
C PRO A 40 -0.85 -2.03 17.66
N ASP A 41 -0.71 -3.14 16.92
CA ASP A 41 0.48 -4.01 16.93
C ASP A 41 1.55 -3.56 15.90
N GLY A 42 1.38 -2.41 15.27
CA GLY A 42 2.29 -1.84 14.28
C GLY A 42 2.15 -2.43 12.88
N ARG A 43 1.32 -3.46 12.69
CA ARG A 43 1.12 -4.05 11.36
C ARG A 43 0.31 -3.11 10.46
N PRO A 44 0.63 -3.02 9.17
CA PRO A 44 -0.16 -2.24 8.24
C PRO A 44 -1.52 -2.91 8.01
N GLY A 45 -2.58 -2.11 7.98
CA GLY A 45 -3.96 -2.60 7.83
C GLY A 45 -4.78 -1.86 6.78
N GLU A 46 -4.29 -0.74 6.28
CA GLU A 46 -4.86 -0.05 5.12
C GLU A 46 -3.80 0.82 4.45
N ILE A 47 -4.02 1.10 3.17
CA ILE A 47 -3.22 2.04 2.40
C ILE A 47 -4.12 3.05 1.67
N PHE A 48 -3.63 4.26 1.53
CA PHE A 48 -4.21 5.31 0.72
C PHE A 48 -3.16 5.88 -0.21
N LEU A 49 -3.58 6.21 -1.43
CA LEU A 49 -2.69 6.80 -2.41
C LEU A 49 -3.34 8.05 -2.99
N LYS A 50 -2.55 9.12 -3.01
CA LYS A 50 -2.87 10.35 -3.74
C LYS A 50 -1.76 10.61 -4.74
N ILE A 51 -2.09 10.58 -6.02
CA ILE A 51 -1.16 10.98 -7.09
C ILE A 51 -1.43 12.43 -7.47
N ALA A 52 -0.38 13.24 -7.56
CA ALA A 52 -0.46 14.62 -7.98
C ALA A 52 -0.44 14.71 -9.51
N LYS A 53 -1.26 15.62 -10.07
CA LYS A 53 -1.26 16.01 -11.50
C LYS A 53 -1.61 14.90 -12.50
N GLU A 54 -2.15 13.78 -12.06
CA GLU A 54 -2.65 12.73 -12.95
C GLU A 54 -4.13 12.92 -13.31
N GLY A 55 -4.52 12.41 -14.48
CA GLY A 55 -5.91 12.39 -14.93
C GLY A 55 -6.84 11.66 -13.95
N SER A 56 -8.14 11.97 -14.00
CA SER A 56 -9.16 11.38 -13.12
C SER A 56 -9.23 9.85 -13.20
N THR A 57 -8.91 9.27 -14.37
CA THR A 57 -8.87 7.82 -14.57
C THR A 57 -7.78 7.14 -13.74
N VAL A 58 -6.53 7.62 -13.81
CA VAL A 58 -5.40 7.05 -13.06
C VAL A 58 -5.61 7.23 -11.56
N SER A 59 -6.02 8.43 -11.15
CA SER A 59 -6.35 8.74 -9.76
C SER A 59 -7.47 7.84 -9.22
N GLY A 60 -8.52 7.62 -10.02
CA GLY A 60 -9.65 6.74 -9.66
C GLY A 60 -9.23 5.27 -9.54
N LEU A 61 -8.41 4.77 -10.47
CA LEU A 61 -7.89 3.40 -10.44
C LEU A 61 -6.97 3.19 -9.24
N CYS A 62 -6.10 4.14 -8.93
CA CYS A 62 -5.24 4.13 -7.75
C CYS A 62 -6.06 4.07 -6.45
N GLN A 63 -7.11 4.90 -6.34
CA GLN A 63 -8.00 4.88 -5.17
C GLN A 63 -8.80 3.57 -5.07
N ALA A 64 -9.24 3.00 -6.20
CA ALA A 64 -9.92 1.70 -6.22
C ALA A 64 -8.97 0.58 -5.79
N PHE A 65 -7.74 0.57 -6.30
CA PHE A 65 -6.68 -0.36 -5.90
C PHE A 65 -6.40 -0.27 -4.39
N CYS A 66 -6.15 0.92 -3.86
CA CYS A 66 -5.87 1.11 -2.44
C CYS A 66 -7.02 0.66 -1.53
N ARG A 67 -8.28 0.90 -1.94
CA ARG A 67 -9.46 0.40 -1.21
C ARG A 67 -9.52 -1.12 -1.23
N ALA A 68 -9.35 -1.73 -2.39
CA ALA A 68 -9.35 -3.20 -2.52
C ALA A 68 -8.22 -3.83 -1.70
N PHE A 69 -7.01 -3.26 -1.77
CA PHE A 69 -5.85 -3.70 -1.02
C PHE A 69 -6.08 -3.59 0.49
N SER A 70 -6.62 -2.46 0.97
CA SER A 70 -6.96 -2.27 2.38
C SER A 70 -7.99 -3.29 2.88
N ILE A 71 -9.00 -3.61 2.07
CA ILE A 71 -9.97 -4.67 2.38
C ILE A 71 -9.26 -6.02 2.46
N ALA A 72 -8.36 -6.32 1.53
CA ALA A 72 -7.59 -7.56 1.53
C ALA A 72 -6.71 -7.69 2.79
N MET A 73 -6.02 -6.62 3.20
CA MET A 73 -5.23 -6.58 4.45
C MET A 73 -6.10 -6.87 5.67
N GLN A 74 -7.29 -6.24 5.73
CA GLN A 74 -8.25 -6.48 6.81
C GLN A 74 -8.85 -7.89 6.80
N LEU A 75 -8.77 -8.60 5.68
CA LEU A 75 -9.16 -10.01 5.54
C LEU A 75 -7.99 -10.99 5.73
N GLY A 76 -6.79 -10.48 6.06
CA GLY A 76 -5.63 -11.31 6.41
C GLY A 76 -4.48 -11.31 5.40
N LEU A 77 -4.54 -10.52 4.32
CA LEU A 77 -3.40 -10.36 3.41
C LEU A 77 -2.20 -9.78 4.17
N THR A 78 -1.13 -10.56 4.24
CA THR A 78 0.12 -10.15 4.88
C THR A 78 0.99 -9.31 3.94
N VAL A 79 1.97 -8.59 4.49
CA VAL A 79 2.94 -7.82 3.69
C VAL A 79 3.72 -8.74 2.76
N ASP A 80 4.20 -9.88 3.25
CA ASP A 80 4.98 -10.83 2.43
C ASP A 80 4.16 -11.39 1.25
N GLU A 81 2.88 -11.71 1.48
CA GLU A 81 1.97 -12.16 0.42
C GLU A 81 1.65 -11.06 -0.60
N ALA A 82 1.55 -9.81 -0.15
CA ALA A 82 1.38 -8.67 -1.05
C ALA A 82 2.65 -8.45 -1.89
N VAL A 83 3.82 -8.48 -1.25
CA VAL A 83 5.11 -8.34 -1.94
C VAL A 83 5.25 -9.40 -3.02
N MET A 84 4.97 -10.66 -2.69
CA MET A 84 5.02 -11.77 -3.64
C MET A 84 4.12 -11.57 -4.87
N ARG A 85 2.99 -10.86 -4.73
CA ARG A 85 2.00 -10.67 -5.81
C ARG A 85 2.23 -9.41 -6.63
N PHE A 86 2.70 -8.33 -6.01
CA PHE A 86 2.73 -7.00 -6.62
C PHE A 86 4.13 -6.53 -7.00
N LYS A 87 5.18 -7.04 -6.33
CA LYS A 87 6.57 -6.73 -6.69
C LYS A 87 6.88 -7.28 -8.08
N GLY A 88 7.39 -6.43 -8.96
CA GLY A 88 7.68 -6.75 -10.35
C GLY A 88 6.53 -6.54 -11.33
N MET A 89 5.33 -6.15 -10.87
CA MET A 89 4.27 -5.72 -11.78
C MET A 89 4.76 -4.54 -12.64
N ASN A 90 4.55 -4.64 -13.95
CA ASN A 90 5.08 -3.69 -14.92
C ASN A 90 3.95 -3.01 -15.70
N PHE A 91 3.84 -1.69 -15.53
CA PHE A 91 2.99 -0.80 -16.32
C PHE A 91 3.24 0.66 -15.89
N GLU A 92 2.87 1.62 -16.74
CA GLU A 92 3.03 3.04 -16.44
C GLU A 92 2.06 3.53 -15.34
N PRO A 93 2.47 4.44 -14.44
CA PRO A 93 3.80 5.06 -14.36
C PRO A 93 4.93 4.16 -13.85
N MET A 94 6.08 4.20 -14.52
CA MET A 94 7.30 3.47 -14.13
C MET A 94 8.56 4.34 -14.28
N GLY A 95 9.64 4.00 -13.59
CA GLY A 95 10.94 4.65 -13.75
C GLY A 95 11.64 4.95 -12.42
N MET A 96 12.50 5.98 -12.45
CA MET A 96 13.22 6.47 -11.26
C MET A 96 12.28 6.95 -10.17
N THR A 97 12.68 6.72 -8.93
CA THR A 97 11.94 7.17 -7.74
C THR A 97 12.75 8.16 -6.92
N SER A 98 12.07 8.89 -6.03
CA SER A 98 12.71 9.75 -5.04
C SER A 98 13.20 9.00 -3.80
N ASN A 99 12.96 7.69 -3.69
CA ASN A 99 13.34 6.88 -2.54
C ASN A 99 14.68 6.18 -2.80
N PRO A 100 15.75 6.52 -2.06
CA PRO A 100 17.07 5.89 -2.24
C PRO A 100 17.07 4.37 -2.02
N ALA A 101 16.18 3.84 -1.17
CA ALA A 101 16.05 2.41 -0.94
C ALA A 101 15.36 1.68 -2.11
N ILE A 102 14.63 2.41 -2.95
CA ILE A 102 13.90 1.87 -4.11
C ILE A 102 14.21 2.74 -5.34
N PRO A 103 15.44 2.73 -5.89
CA PRO A 103 15.84 3.69 -6.92
C PRO A 103 14.99 3.64 -8.20
N HIS A 104 14.45 2.47 -8.54
CA HIS A 104 13.60 2.24 -9.71
C HIS A 104 12.37 1.43 -9.31
N ALA A 105 11.21 1.78 -9.87
CA ALA A 105 9.98 1.00 -9.78
C ALA A 105 9.39 0.72 -11.18
N SER A 106 8.83 -0.46 -11.36
CA SER A 106 8.23 -0.91 -12.63
C SER A 106 6.74 -0.57 -12.76
N SER A 107 6.13 -0.10 -11.68
CA SER A 107 4.77 0.45 -11.61
C SER A 107 4.54 1.07 -10.23
N ILE A 108 3.42 1.76 -10.03
CA ILE A 108 3.02 2.24 -8.70
C ILE A 108 2.78 1.08 -7.71
N PRO A 109 2.06 -0.01 -8.05
CA PRO A 109 1.93 -1.15 -7.13
C PRO A 109 3.25 -1.85 -6.81
N ASP A 110 4.18 -1.97 -7.77
CA ASP A 110 5.53 -2.47 -7.51
C ASP A 110 6.26 -1.59 -6.49
N TYR A 111 6.17 -0.26 -6.63
CA TYR A 111 6.73 0.66 -5.65
C TYR A 111 6.11 0.48 -4.26
N ILE A 112 4.77 0.41 -4.17
CA ILE A 112 4.06 0.21 -2.90
C ILE A 112 4.48 -1.10 -2.24
N ALA A 113 4.55 -2.19 -3.01
CA ALA A 113 4.98 -3.48 -2.50
C ALA A 113 6.40 -3.43 -1.92
N ARG A 114 7.36 -2.87 -2.66
CA ARG A 114 8.75 -2.70 -2.19
C ARG A 114 8.85 -1.77 -0.97
N TYR A 115 8.03 -0.73 -0.93
CA TYR A 115 7.99 0.17 0.22
C TYR A 115 7.46 -0.56 1.46
N LEU A 116 6.39 -1.34 1.31
CA LEU A 116 5.84 -2.13 2.41
C LEU A 116 6.84 -3.20 2.88
N GLU A 117 7.55 -3.85 1.96
CA GLU A 117 8.63 -4.78 2.27
C GLU A 117 9.73 -4.11 3.11
N HIS A 118 10.20 -2.94 2.66
CA HIS A 118 11.28 -2.21 3.33
C HIS A 118 10.89 -1.74 4.74
N GLU A 119 9.67 -1.22 4.91
CA GLU A 119 9.22 -0.63 6.17
C GLU A 119 8.64 -1.64 7.17
N PHE A 120 8.01 -2.72 6.68
CA PHE A 120 7.19 -3.61 7.51
C PHE A 120 7.55 -5.09 7.40
N SER A 121 8.51 -5.49 6.55
CA SER A 121 8.96 -6.88 6.57
C SER A 121 9.64 -7.15 7.91
N VAL A 122 9.18 -8.22 8.58
CA VAL A 122 9.81 -8.70 9.80
C VAL A 122 11.12 -9.35 9.38
N SER A 123 12.21 -8.58 9.38
CA SER A 123 13.55 -9.19 9.36
C SER A 123 13.63 -10.16 10.55
N PRO A 124 13.91 -11.47 10.35
CA PRO A 124 14.45 -12.28 11.43
C PRO A 124 15.88 -11.80 11.62
N ALA A 125 16.08 -10.71 12.37
CA ALA A 125 17.42 -10.29 12.72
C ALA A 125 18.09 -11.41 13.55
N PRO A 126 19.41 -11.57 13.38
CA PRO A 126 20.24 -11.22 14.52
C PRO A 126 20.99 -9.95 14.16
N ARG A 127 20.80 -8.92 15.00
CA ARG A 127 21.70 -7.76 15.01
C ARG A 127 23.03 -8.29 15.54
N GLY A 128 24.00 -8.47 14.64
CA GLY A 128 25.40 -8.68 14.98
C GLY A 128 26.03 -7.40 15.53
#